data_AF-A0A0C3F531-F1
#
_entry.id   AF-A0A0C3F531-F1
#
_cell.length_a   1.000
_cell.length_b   1.000
_cell.length_c   1.000
_cell.angle_alpha   90.00
_cell.angle_beta   90.00
_cell.angle_gamma   90.00
#
_symmetry.space_group_name_H-M   'P 1'
#
loop_
_entity.id
_entity.type
_entity.pdbx_description
1 polymer ?
#
loop_
_entity_poly.entity_id
_entity_poly.type
_entity_poly.pdbx_seq_one_letter_code
_entity_poly.pdbx_strand_id
1 'polypeptide(L)'
;MKLITEEELQAHNNATIRGAVEGAIGGAALALPGFYLLNRRWPYYRSLPPSLKVLGVVFLVVPGIAIQAERRGLEFDRSQWVGAGKVELDREAAEKRAAWEELSAQSKITYWLVRHQYSIIFSSWLGACAVAGNIIWKNKYQTGPQKLVQVRMWAQGLTIGMVLVAGILTHANQQEAAARAKPTDHSWAAMVS
;
A
#
# COMPACT_ATOMS: atom_id res chain seq x y z
N MET A 1 -33.65 -4.92 -3.05
CA MET A 1 -32.43 -5.70 -2.72
C MET A 1 -32.47 -6.99 -3.53
N LYS A 2 -31.47 -7.27 -4.36
CA LYS A 2 -31.33 -8.57 -5.02
C LYS A 2 -30.86 -9.57 -3.95
N LEU A 3 -31.60 -10.65 -3.73
CA LEU A 3 -31.15 -11.73 -2.87
C LEU A 3 -29.99 -12.43 -3.59
N ILE A 4 -28.83 -12.53 -2.92
CA ILE A 4 -27.67 -13.24 -3.47
C ILE A 4 -28.05 -14.70 -3.62
N THR A 5 -27.85 -15.23 -4.82
CA THR A 5 -28.05 -16.66 -5.06
C THR A 5 -26.90 -17.46 -4.47
N GLU A 6 -27.16 -18.69 -4.02
CA GLU A 6 -26.12 -19.59 -3.50
C GLU A 6 -25.01 -19.82 -4.54
N GLU A 7 -25.37 -19.85 -5.82
CA GLU A 7 -24.43 -19.97 -6.94
C GLU A 7 -23.50 -18.75 -7.07
N GLU A 8 -24.03 -17.52 -6.95
CA GLU A 8 -23.23 -16.29 -6.95
C GLU A 8 -22.27 -16.26 -5.74
N LEU A 9 -22.71 -16.72 -4.57
CA LEU A 9 -21.87 -16.81 -3.38
C LEU A 9 -20.71 -17.80 -3.57
N GLN A 10 -21.00 -18.97 -4.13
CA GLN A 10 -19.98 -19.98 -4.44
C GLN A 10 -19.00 -19.49 -5.52
N ALA A 11 -19.48 -18.81 -6.55
CA ALA A 11 -18.64 -18.23 -7.59
C ALA A 11 -17.70 -17.15 -7.03
N HIS A 12 -18.21 -16.25 -6.17
CA HIS A 12 -17.39 -15.28 -5.46
C HIS A 12 -16.35 -15.98 -4.57
N ASN A 13 -16.75 -16.98 -3.79
CA ASN A 13 -15.83 -17.73 -2.91
C ASN A 13 -14.72 -18.42 -3.72
N ASN A 14 -15.05 -19.03 -4.86
CA ASN A 14 -14.07 -19.62 -5.76
C ASN A 14 -13.07 -18.59 -6.29
N ALA A 15 -13.53 -17.39 -6.65
CA ALA A 15 -12.65 -16.29 -7.07
C ALA A 15 -11.72 -15.84 -5.93
N THR A 16 -12.24 -15.70 -4.71
CA THR A 16 -11.46 -15.35 -3.52
C THR A 16 -10.41 -16.42 -3.20
N ILE A 17 -10.79 -17.71 -3.19
CA ILE A 17 -9.87 -18.84 -2.94
C ILE A 17 -8.78 -18.89 -4.01
N ARG A 18 -9.13 -18.70 -5.28
CA ARG A 18 -8.14 -18.60 -6.35
C ARG A 18 -7.15 -17.47 -6.09
N GLY A 19 -7.63 -16.30 -5.69
CA GLY A 19 -6.78 -15.18 -5.29
C GLY A 19 -5.87 -15.52 -4.13
N ALA A 20 -6.39 -16.19 -3.09
CA ALA A 20 -5.62 -16.64 -1.94
C ALA A 20 -4.46 -17.58 -2.36
N VAL A 21 -4.73 -18.55 -3.25
CA VAL A 21 -3.73 -19.48 -3.77
C VAL A 21 -2.66 -18.75 -4.61
N GLU A 22 -3.08 -17.86 -5.50
CA GLU A 22 -2.15 -17.04 -6.30
C GLU A 22 -1.26 -16.17 -5.39
N GLY A 23 -1.84 -15.59 -4.32
CA GLY A 23 -1.12 -14.82 -3.32
C GLY A 23 -0.15 -15.66 -2.50
N ALA A 24 -0.53 -16.89 -2.12
CA ALA A 24 0.35 -17.83 -1.43
C ALA A 24 1.55 -18.20 -2.28
N ILE A 25 1.33 -18.57 -3.54
CA ILE A 25 2.38 -18.94 -4.49
C ILE A 25 3.29 -17.74 -4.77
N GLY A 26 2.71 -16.57 -5.08
CA GLY A 26 3.47 -15.35 -5.35
C GLY A 26 4.30 -14.91 -4.14
N GLY A 27 3.70 -14.94 -2.95
CA GLY A 27 4.37 -14.63 -1.69
C GLY A 27 5.51 -15.60 -1.38
N ALA A 28 5.29 -16.92 -1.57
CA ALA A 28 6.32 -17.93 -1.35
C ALA A 28 7.46 -17.83 -2.37
N ALA A 29 7.14 -17.56 -3.63
CA ALA A 29 8.11 -17.36 -4.71
C ALA A 29 9.02 -16.14 -4.45
N LEU A 30 8.54 -15.12 -3.72
CA LEU A 30 9.37 -14.01 -3.26
C LEU A 30 10.14 -14.34 -1.98
N ALA A 31 9.45 -14.88 -0.97
CA ALA A 31 9.99 -15.07 0.37
C ALA A 31 11.08 -16.15 0.41
N LEU A 32 10.88 -17.30 -0.24
CA LEU A 32 11.81 -18.42 -0.14
C LEU A 32 13.18 -18.10 -0.76
N PRO A 33 13.29 -17.58 -2.00
CA PRO A 33 14.57 -17.17 -2.56
C PRO A 33 15.20 -16.01 -1.80
N GLY A 34 14.39 -15.04 -1.35
CA GLY A 34 14.85 -13.89 -0.57
C GLY A 34 15.54 -14.32 0.73
N PHE A 35 14.89 -15.16 1.52
CA PHE A 35 15.46 -15.66 2.78
C PHE A 35 16.57 -16.69 2.56
N TYR A 36 16.53 -17.46 1.47
CA TYR A 36 17.66 -18.30 1.09
C TYR A 36 18.93 -17.47 0.84
N LEU A 37 18.83 -16.39 0.06
CA LEU A 37 19.95 -15.49 -0.20
C LEU A 37 20.44 -14.80 1.07
N LEU A 38 19.52 -14.39 1.94
CA LEU A 38 19.84 -13.77 3.23
C LEU A 38 20.61 -14.74 4.14
N ASN A 39 20.16 -16.00 4.19
CA ASN A 39 20.85 -17.07 4.90
C ASN A 39 22.19 -17.43 4.27
N ARG A 40 22.38 -17.25 2.96
CA ARG A 40 23.69 -17.50 2.32
C ARG A 40 24.69 -16.37 2.60
N ARG A 41 24.26 -15.10 2.51
CA ARG A 41 25.20 -13.97 2.54
C ARG A 41 25.43 -13.36 3.91
N TRP A 42 24.46 -13.41 4.83
CA TRP A 42 24.55 -12.65 6.09
C TRP A 42 24.79 -13.58 7.30
N PRO A 43 25.98 -13.53 7.94
CA PRO A 43 26.30 -14.37 9.10
C PRO A 43 25.31 -14.23 10.25
N TYR A 44 24.85 -13.01 10.52
CA TYR A 44 23.86 -12.75 11.56
C TYR A 44 22.52 -13.45 11.28
N TYR A 45 22.04 -13.41 10.03
CA TYR A 45 20.80 -14.08 9.67
C TYR A 45 20.92 -15.61 9.81
N ARG A 46 22.10 -16.18 9.52
CA ARG A 46 22.36 -17.62 9.74
C ARG A 46 22.18 -18.02 11.19
N SER A 47 22.67 -17.20 12.14
CA SER A 47 22.55 -17.45 13.58
C SER A 47 21.16 -17.25 14.17
N LEU A 48 20.19 -16.74 13.40
CA LEU A 48 18.83 -16.55 13.91
C LEU A 48 18.14 -17.90 14.19
N PRO A 49 17.34 -17.99 15.28
CA PRO A 49 16.47 -19.13 15.53
C PRO A 49 15.55 -19.45 14.33
N PRO A 50 15.25 -20.73 14.06
CA PRO A 50 14.35 -21.12 12.98
C PRO A 50 12.98 -20.45 13.06
N SER A 51 12.45 -20.24 14.26
CA SER A 51 11.16 -19.57 14.49
C SER A 51 11.13 -18.15 13.92
N LEU A 52 12.20 -17.36 14.09
CA LEU A 52 12.30 -16.00 13.54
C LEU A 52 12.44 -16.00 12.01
N LYS A 53 13.08 -17.03 11.44
CA LYS A 53 13.17 -17.19 9.98
C LYS A 53 11.80 -17.49 9.38
N VAL A 54 11.05 -18.42 9.99
CA VAL A 54 9.67 -18.75 9.59
C VAL A 54 8.75 -17.55 9.73
N LEU A 55 8.87 -16.79 10.83
CA LEU A 55 8.10 -15.57 11.03
C LEU A 55 8.30 -14.56 9.89
N GLY A 56 9.54 -14.42 9.39
CA GLY A 56 9.83 -13.60 8.21
C GLY A 56 9.07 -14.06 6.96
N VAL A 57 9.00 -15.38 6.73
CA VAL A 57 8.20 -15.97 5.63
C VAL A 57 6.72 -15.63 5.80
N VAL A 58 6.18 -15.84 7.00
CA VAL A 58 4.78 -15.56 7.32
C VAL A 58 4.43 -14.09 7.04
N PHE A 59 5.30 -13.15 7.41
CA PHE A 59 5.07 -11.71 7.17
C PHE A 59 5.02 -11.32 5.68
N LEU A 60 5.55 -12.13 4.76
CA LEU A 60 5.45 -11.88 3.33
C LEU A 60 4.30 -12.66 2.68
N VAL A 61 4.12 -13.92 3.06
CA VAL A 61 3.15 -14.82 2.43
C VAL A 61 1.73 -14.48 2.86
N VAL A 62 1.47 -14.32 4.16
CA VAL A 62 0.10 -14.12 4.67
C VAL A 62 -0.54 -12.84 4.16
N PRO A 63 0.14 -11.67 4.18
CA PRO A 63 -0.42 -10.47 3.55
C PRO A 63 -0.63 -10.66 2.04
N GLY A 64 0.27 -11.37 1.35
CA GLY A 64 0.12 -11.70 -0.07
C GLY A 64 -1.15 -12.49 -0.37
N ILE A 65 -1.48 -13.47 0.47
CA ILE A 65 -2.74 -14.23 0.41
C ILE A 65 -3.94 -13.30 0.56
N ALA A 66 -3.97 -12.49 1.63
CA ALA A 66 -5.10 -11.61 1.93
C ALA A 66 -5.34 -10.59 0.82
N ILE A 67 -4.29 -9.90 0.37
CA ILE A 67 -4.37 -8.88 -0.68
C ILE A 67 -4.87 -9.48 -2.00
N GLN A 68 -4.35 -10.64 -2.40
CA GLN A 68 -4.77 -11.26 -3.66
C GLN A 68 -6.16 -11.87 -3.59
N ALA A 69 -6.55 -12.44 -2.44
CA ALA A 69 -7.90 -12.94 -2.21
C ALA A 69 -8.93 -11.81 -2.35
N GLU A 70 -8.69 -10.68 -1.69
CA GLU A 70 -9.57 -9.50 -1.76
C GLU A 70 -9.60 -8.91 -3.17
N ARG A 71 -8.44 -8.78 -3.83
CA ARG A 71 -8.36 -8.27 -5.20
C ARG A 71 -9.18 -9.11 -6.17
N ARG A 72 -9.15 -10.44 -6.08
CA ARG A 72 -9.93 -11.32 -6.96
C ARG A 72 -11.42 -11.32 -6.62
N GLY A 73 -11.79 -11.18 -5.34
CA GLY A 73 -13.18 -10.97 -4.94
C GLY A 73 -13.75 -9.68 -5.54
N LEU A 74 -13.04 -8.56 -5.39
CA LEU A 74 -13.43 -7.28 -5.98
C LEU A 74 -13.47 -7.31 -7.50
N GLU A 75 -12.57 -8.05 -8.15
CA GLU A 75 -12.59 -8.25 -9.60
C GLU A 75 -13.85 -9.01 -10.05
N PHE A 76 -14.24 -10.05 -9.30
CA PHE A 76 -15.48 -10.78 -9.54
C PHE A 76 -16.70 -9.87 -9.35
N ASP A 77 -16.80 -9.14 -8.24
CA ASP A 77 -17.93 -8.24 -7.97
C ASP A 77 -18.10 -7.21 -9.09
N ARG A 78 -17.00 -6.58 -9.51
CA ARG A 78 -17.01 -5.61 -10.62
C ARG A 78 -17.47 -6.22 -11.94
N SER A 79 -17.15 -7.48 -12.20
CA SER A 79 -17.58 -8.17 -13.41
C SER A 79 -19.10 -8.37 -13.47
N GLN A 80 -19.75 -8.45 -12.31
CA GLN A 80 -21.20 -8.63 -12.18
C GLN A 80 -21.98 -7.31 -12.12
N TRP A 81 -21.30 -6.16 -12.06
CA TRP A 81 -21.96 -4.86 -12.07
C TRP A 81 -22.68 -4.63 -13.40
N VAL A 82 -23.96 -4.28 -13.32
CA VAL A 82 -24.85 -3.99 -14.45
C VAL A 82 -25.73 -2.78 -14.14
N GLY A 83 -26.21 -2.11 -15.19
CA GLY A 83 -27.16 -0.99 -15.07
C GLY A 83 -26.52 0.40 -14.91
N ALA A 84 -27.35 1.38 -14.55
CA ALA A 84 -26.99 2.81 -14.52
C ALA A 84 -25.79 3.13 -13.61
N GLY A 85 -25.65 2.46 -12.47
CA GLY A 85 -24.52 2.68 -11.55
C GLY A 85 -23.16 2.31 -12.15
N LYS A 86 -23.09 1.29 -13.01
CA LYS A 86 -21.85 0.96 -13.74
C LYS A 86 -21.52 2.01 -14.79
N VAL A 87 -22.53 2.47 -15.52
CA VAL A 87 -22.36 3.51 -16.55
C VAL A 87 -21.82 4.79 -15.93
N GLU A 88 -22.34 5.19 -14.77
CA GLU A 88 -21.85 6.38 -14.07
C GLU A 88 -20.42 6.20 -13.54
N LEU A 89 -20.09 5.03 -12.97
CA LEU A 89 -18.72 4.72 -12.55
C LEU A 89 -17.73 4.72 -13.72
N ASP A 90 -18.12 4.19 -14.87
CA ASP A 90 -17.32 4.20 -16.09
C ASP A 90 -17.16 5.63 -16.64
N ARG A 91 -18.21 6.45 -16.57
CA ARG A 91 -18.20 7.88 -16.93
C ARG A 91 -17.22 8.66 -16.05
N GLU A 92 -17.32 8.51 -14.73
CA GLU A 92 -16.38 9.12 -13.78
C GLU A 92 -14.94 8.65 -14.03
N ALA A 93 -14.74 7.36 -14.32
CA ALA A 93 -13.42 6.82 -14.60
C ALA A 93 -12.83 7.41 -15.88
N ALA A 94 -13.66 7.62 -16.91
CA ALA A 94 -13.27 8.27 -18.16
C ALA A 94 -12.91 9.76 -17.93
N GLU A 95 -13.71 10.49 -17.16
CA GLU A 95 -13.42 11.88 -16.79
C GLU A 95 -12.11 12.00 -16.01
N LYS A 96 -11.89 11.12 -15.03
CA LYS A 96 -10.64 11.08 -14.26
C LYS A 96 -9.42 10.78 -15.14
N ARG A 97 -9.58 9.96 -16.19
CA ARG A 97 -8.52 9.67 -17.17
C ARG A 97 -8.25 10.86 -18.07
N ALA A 98 -9.30 11.50 -18.61
CA ALA A 98 -9.16 12.70 -19.43
C ALA A 98 -8.47 13.83 -18.65
N ALA A 99 -8.94 14.10 -17.43
CA ALA A 99 -8.31 15.06 -16.53
C ALA A 99 -6.85 14.70 -16.24
N TRP A 100 -6.52 13.43 -16.04
CA TRP A 100 -5.14 12.98 -15.87
C TRP A 100 -4.29 13.23 -17.12
N GLU A 101 -4.81 12.97 -18.32
CA GLU A 101 -4.07 13.17 -19.57
C GLU A 101 -3.72 14.64 -19.79
N GLU A 102 -4.63 15.55 -19.45
CA GLU A 102 -4.45 17.01 -19.50
C GLU A 102 -3.41 17.54 -18.51
N LEU A 103 -3.08 16.80 -17.44
CA LEU A 103 -2.08 17.23 -16.47
C LEU A 103 -0.66 17.31 -17.08
N SER A 104 0.06 18.37 -16.73
CA SER A 104 1.49 18.50 -16.98
C SER A 104 2.28 17.39 -16.27
N ALA A 105 3.50 17.09 -16.73
CA ALA A 105 4.35 16.05 -16.13
C ALA A 105 4.60 16.27 -14.63
N GLN A 106 4.82 17.52 -14.21
CA GLN A 106 4.99 17.87 -12.81
C GLN A 106 3.70 17.67 -12.02
N SER A 107 2.56 18.09 -12.55
CA SER A 107 1.25 17.90 -11.92
C SER A 107 0.87 16.42 -11.78
N LYS A 108 1.24 15.58 -12.75
CA LYS A 108 1.07 14.12 -12.70
C LYS A 108 1.84 13.50 -11.53
N ILE A 109 3.10 13.92 -11.34
CA ILE A 109 3.91 13.45 -10.21
C ILE A 109 3.26 13.87 -8.88
N THR A 110 2.88 15.14 -8.73
CA THR A 110 2.23 15.62 -7.51
C THR A 110 0.92 14.89 -7.23
N TYR A 111 0.07 14.70 -8.24
CA TYR A 111 -1.17 13.94 -8.11
C TYR A 111 -0.92 12.50 -7.66
N TRP A 112 0.07 11.83 -8.24
CA TRP A 112 0.46 10.47 -7.84
C TRP A 112 0.97 10.43 -6.39
N LEU A 113 1.81 11.40 -6.01
CA LEU A 113 2.35 11.51 -4.65
C LEU A 113 1.23 11.67 -3.60
N VAL A 114 0.26 12.55 -3.87
CA VAL A 114 -0.89 12.78 -2.98
C VAL A 114 -1.77 11.52 -2.88
N ARG A 115 -2.05 10.86 -4.01
CA ARG A 115 -2.85 9.63 -4.04
C ARG A 115 -2.21 8.48 -3.26
N HIS A 116 -0.88 8.42 -3.21
CA HIS A 116 -0.11 7.39 -2.52
C HIS A 116 0.59 7.89 -1.25
N GLN A 117 0.06 8.95 -0.63
CA GLN A 117 0.69 9.63 0.52
C GLN A 117 1.14 8.66 1.63
N TYR A 118 0.29 7.70 2.02
CA TYR A 118 0.61 6.76 3.10
C TYR A 118 1.73 5.79 2.71
N SER A 119 1.72 5.31 1.47
CA SER A 119 2.79 4.45 0.93
C SER A 119 4.12 5.20 0.84
N ILE A 120 4.10 6.48 0.51
CA ILE A 120 5.29 7.33 0.44
C ILE A 120 5.83 7.62 1.84
N ILE A 121 4.96 7.94 2.80
CA ILE A 121 5.35 8.14 4.20
C ILE A 121 6.01 6.87 4.73
N PHE A 122 5.38 5.72 4.52
CA PHE A 122 5.90 4.44 4.97
C PHE A 122 7.23 4.07 4.29
N SER A 123 7.33 4.20 2.97
CA SER A 123 8.56 3.87 2.23
C SER A 123 9.71 4.82 2.56
N SER A 124 9.41 6.10 2.80
CA SER A 124 10.39 7.10 3.21
C SER A 124 10.90 6.82 4.64
N TRP A 125 10.02 6.43 5.55
CA TRP A 125 10.40 5.96 6.88
C TRP A 125 11.30 4.71 6.82
N LEU A 126 10.92 3.74 5.99
CA LEU A 126 11.72 2.52 5.78
C LEU A 126 13.09 2.85 5.17
N GLY A 127 13.12 3.74 4.19
CA GLY A 127 14.35 4.24 3.56
C GLY A 127 15.26 4.93 4.57
N ALA A 128 14.70 5.78 5.44
CA ALA A 128 15.45 6.41 6.52
C ALA A 128 16.04 5.40 7.50
N CYS A 129 15.26 4.38 7.90
CA CYS A 129 15.75 3.30 8.75
C CYS A 129 16.91 2.55 8.08
N ALA A 130 16.82 2.28 6.77
CA ALA A 130 17.87 1.60 6.02
C ALA A 130 19.14 2.45 5.90
N VAL A 131 19.01 3.75 5.61
CA VAL A 131 20.13 4.69 5.53
C VAL A 131 20.81 4.85 6.89
N ALA A 132 20.04 5.16 7.94
CA ALA A 132 20.55 5.28 9.31
C ALA A 132 21.20 3.97 9.76
N GLY A 133 20.55 2.83 9.50
CA GLY A 133 21.10 1.50 9.76
C GLY A 133 22.45 1.29 9.11
N ASN A 134 22.59 1.59 7.81
CA ASN A 134 23.85 1.45 7.08
C ASN A 134 24.97 2.34 7.63
N ILE A 135 24.64 3.57 8.04
CA ILE A 135 25.61 4.49 8.66
C ILE A 135 26.05 3.97 10.03
N ILE A 136 25.09 3.64 10.90
CA ILE A 136 25.32 3.21 12.28
C ILE A 136 26.07 1.86 12.32
N TRP A 137 25.77 0.94 11.40
CA TRP A 137 26.40 -0.39 11.41
C TRP A 137 27.90 -0.35 11.11
N LYS A 138 28.40 0.70 10.43
CA LYS A 138 29.83 0.91 10.17
C LYS A 138 30.64 1.25 11.42
N ASN A 139 29.99 1.73 12.50
CA ASN A 139 30.68 2.05 13.75
C ASN A 139 31.04 0.76 14.52
N LYS A 140 32.34 0.49 14.73
CA LYS A 140 32.82 -0.72 15.44
C LYS A 140 32.77 -0.61 16.96
N TYR A 141 32.61 0.58 17.53
CA TYR A 141 32.69 0.83 18.97
C TYR A 141 31.36 0.65 19.73
N GLN A 142 30.30 0.23 19.04
CA GLN A 142 28.97 0.06 19.63
C GLN A 142 28.48 -1.37 19.46
N THR A 143 27.78 -1.87 20.48
CA THR A 143 27.14 -3.18 20.47
C THR A 143 25.90 -3.18 19.57
N GLY A 144 25.48 -4.36 19.09
CA GLY A 144 24.27 -4.50 18.26
C GLY A 144 23.00 -3.88 18.87
N PRO A 145 22.69 -4.11 20.17
CA PRO A 145 21.55 -3.48 20.82
C PRO A 145 21.62 -1.95 20.85
N GLN A 146 22.79 -1.36 21.12
CA GLN A 146 22.98 0.09 21.12
C GLN A 146 22.72 0.70 19.73
N LYS A 147 23.22 0.04 18.68
CA LYS A 147 22.96 0.44 17.29
C LYS A 147 21.47 0.42 16.96
N LEU A 148 20.75 -0.60 17.41
CA LEU A 148 19.31 -0.71 17.18
C LEU A 148 18.52 0.43 17.85
N VAL A 149 18.88 0.79 19.08
CA VAL A 149 18.29 1.94 19.77
C VAL A 149 18.57 3.24 18.99
N GLN A 150 19.79 3.42 18.47
CA GLN A 150 20.12 4.60 17.67
C GLN A 150 19.32 4.67 16.38
N VAL A 151 19.17 3.56 15.63
CA VAL A 151 18.33 3.52 14.43
C VAL A 151 16.89 3.93 14.74
N ARG A 152 16.36 3.47 15.87
CA ARG A 152 15.00 3.84 16.33
C ARG A 152 14.88 5.33 16.65
N MET A 153 15.87 5.93 17.30
CA MET A 153 15.89 7.38 17.58
C MET A 153 15.89 8.21 16.29
N TRP A 154 16.67 7.80 15.28
CA TRP A 154 16.67 8.44 13.96
C TRP A 154 15.32 8.35 13.27
N ALA A 155 14.71 7.16 13.29
CA ALA A 155 13.40 6.92 12.71
C ALA A 155 12.31 7.79 13.37
N GLN A 156 12.36 7.94 14.69
CA GLN A 156 11.46 8.83 15.43
C GLN A 156 11.66 10.30 15.04
N GLY A 157 12.91 10.78 14.97
CA GLY A 157 13.22 12.15 14.53
C GLY A 157 12.70 12.46 13.13
N LEU A 158 12.88 11.52 12.19
CA LEU A 158 12.36 11.66 10.83
C LEU A 158 10.84 11.69 10.78
N THR A 159 10.17 10.86 11.60
CA THR A 159 8.71 10.85 11.69
C THR A 159 8.17 12.20 12.14
N ILE A 160 8.80 12.81 13.15
CA ILE A 160 8.44 14.15 13.62
C ILE A 160 8.61 15.18 12.49
N GLY A 161 9.74 15.16 11.78
CA GLY A 161 9.97 16.04 10.64
C GLY A 161 8.92 15.88 9.54
N MET A 162 8.53 14.64 9.24
CA MET A 162 7.52 14.33 8.22
C MET A 162 6.13 14.80 8.63
N VAL A 163 5.74 14.65 9.91
CA VAL A 163 4.47 15.18 10.43
C VAL A 163 4.45 16.71 10.37
N LEU A 164 5.56 17.39 10.68
CA LEU A 164 5.66 18.84 10.56
C LEU A 164 5.49 19.29 9.10
N VAL A 165 6.20 18.65 8.16
CA VAL A 165 6.07 18.94 6.73
C VAL A 165 4.64 18.69 6.23
N ALA A 166 4.04 17.55 6.60
CA ALA A 166 2.66 17.24 6.24
C ALA A 166 1.67 18.27 6.82
N GLY A 167 1.88 18.71 8.06
CA GLY A 167 1.07 19.75 8.70
C GLY A 167 1.15 21.09 7.96
N ILE A 168 2.36 21.52 7.58
CA ILE A 168 2.58 22.74 6.80
C ILE A 168 1.88 22.66 5.44
N LEU A 169 2.07 21.55 4.71
CA LEU A 169 1.44 21.34 3.41
C LEU A 169 -0.09 21.27 3.49
N THR A 170 -0.62 20.63 4.53
CA THR A 170 -2.07 20.55 4.75
C THR A 170 -2.66 21.92 5.06
N HIS A 171 -1.98 22.73 5.87
CA HIS A 171 -2.44 24.08 6.17
C HIS A 171 -2.44 24.97 4.92
N ALA A 172 -1.41 24.89 4.08
CA ALA A 172 -1.35 25.60 2.79
C ALA A 172 -2.51 25.17 1.86
N ASN A 173 -2.74 23.86 1.72
CA ASN A 173 -3.83 23.32 0.90
C ASN A 173 -5.23 23.69 1.45
N GLN A 174 -5.41 23.77 2.77
CA GLN A 174 -6.69 24.18 3.36
C GLN A 174 -7.02 25.63 3.05
N GLN A 175 -6.02 26.53 3.00
CA GLN A 175 -6.24 27.92 2.60
C GLN A 175 -6.66 28.01 1.12
N GLU A 176 -6.02 27.25 0.23
CA GLU A 176 -6.43 27.17 -1.17
C GLU A 176 -7.82 26.51 -1.36
N ALA A 177 -8.12 25.46 -0.60
CA ALA A 177 -9.40 24.77 -0.65
C ALA A 177 -10.54 25.57 -0.01
N ALA A 178 -10.26 26.45 0.95
CA ALA A 178 -11.23 27.41 1.46
C ALA A 178 -11.53 28.52 0.44
N ALA A 179 -10.57 28.85 -0.42
CA ALA A 179 -10.75 29.80 -1.52
C ALA A 179 -11.52 29.22 -2.72
N ARG A 180 -11.55 27.88 -2.90
CA ARG A 180 -12.35 27.19 -3.91
C ARG A 180 -13.65 26.67 -3.28
N ALA A 181 -14.81 27.17 -3.71
CA ALA A 181 -16.11 26.65 -3.26
C ALA A 181 -16.15 25.11 -3.45
N LYS A 182 -16.42 24.36 -2.39
CA LYS A 182 -16.50 22.88 -2.46
C LYS A 182 -17.60 22.48 -3.44
N PRO A 183 -17.31 21.69 -4.48
CA PRO A 183 -18.36 21.16 -5.35
C PRO A 183 -19.26 20.27 -4.51
N THR A 184 -20.56 20.56 -4.51
CA THR A 184 -21.59 19.72 -3.89
C THR A 184 -21.70 18.43 -4.69
N ASP A 185 -21.55 17.30 -4.02
CA ASP A 185 -21.66 15.99 -4.65
C ASP A 185 -23.13 15.70 -5.01
N HIS A 186 -23.43 15.77 -6.30
CA HIS A 186 -24.74 15.47 -6.89
C HIS A 186 -24.74 14.11 -7.62
N SER A 187 -23.78 13.22 -7.35
CA SER A 187 -23.74 11.88 -7.96
C SER A 187 -25.04 11.10 -7.79
N TRP A 188 -25.76 11.30 -6.68
CA TRP A 188 -27.09 10.73 -6.45
C TRP A 188 -28.15 11.22 -7.44
N ALA A 189 -28.09 12.47 -7.90
CA ALA A 189 -29.04 13.02 -8.86
C ALA A 189 -28.84 12.40 -10.24
N ALA A 190 -27.57 12.18 -10.64
CA ALA A 190 -27.21 11.51 -11.88
C ALA A 190 -27.61 10.02 -11.91
N MET A 191 -27.70 9.37 -10.76
CA MET A 191 -28.16 7.97 -10.66
C MET A 191 -29.69 7.81 -10.76
N VAL A 192 -30.47 8.89 -10.61
CA VAL A 192 -31.94 8.86 -10.55
C VAL A 192 -32.60 9.46 -11.79
N SER A 193 -31.89 10.28 -12.57
CA SER A 193 -32.33 10.85 -13.86
C SER A 193 -32.20 9.86 -15.02
#